data_AF-A0A6V7WCX2-F1
#
_entry.id   AF-A0A6V7WCX2-F1
#
_cell.length_a   1.000
_cell.length_b   1.000
_cell.length_c   1.000
_cell.angle_alpha   90.00
_cell.angle_beta   90.00
_cell.angle_gamma   90.00
#
_symmetry.space_group_name_H-M   'P 1'
#
loop_
_entity.id
_entity.type
_entity.pdbx_description
1 polymer ?
#
loop_
_entity_poly.entity_id
_entity_poly.type
_entity_poly.pdbx_seq_one_letter_code
_entity_poly.pdbx_strand_id
1 'polypeptide(L)'
;MRVGQSILMVFYNYLYGWHEYEQMFYAVSQASFYPRLKKLRQGTPGNMKYRYFIPPAPKPLFSRIPFYLSGLHDTPTIMQMIHDIRSISENYTRMGLVNHPEGVPFTFWEQYLHLEYYLVVSIAIISLSVFCVITLIIFNPWAAGIVTLVVLSMTVELAGFMGLAHVKLNPISAVTLITAVGIGVEFTAHVVLAFLTSLGTRHERMEECLKHMFVPVIHGGMSTLLVII
;
A
#
# COMPACT_ATOMS: atom_id res chain seq x y z
N MET A 1 -39.28 1.28 -19.47
CA MET A 1 -38.16 2.22 -19.19
C MET A 1 -38.60 3.61 -18.72
N ARG A 2 -39.69 4.23 -19.21
CA ARG A 2 -40.09 5.60 -18.80
C ARG A 2 -40.56 5.73 -17.34
N VAL A 3 -41.25 4.73 -16.78
CA VAL A 3 -41.82 4.80 -15.41
C VAL A 3 -40.73 4.88 -14.33
N GLY A 4 -39.63 4.11 -14.47
CA GLY A 4 -38.54 4.14 -13.50
C GLY A 4 -37.79 5.49 -13.47
N GLN A 5 -37.64 6.15 -14.62
CA GLN A 5 -37.04 7.49 -14.69
C GLN A 5 -37.94 8.56 -14.07
N SER A 6 -39.25 8.44 -14.22
CA SER A 6 -40.21 9.35 -13.58
C SER A 6 -40.17 9.24 -12.05
N ILE A 7 -40.07 8.02 -11.50
CA ILE A 7 -39.97 7.80 -10.04
C ILE A 7 -38.68 8.42 -9.47
N LEU A 8 -37.55 8.21 -10.15
CA LEU A 8 -36.26 8.77 -9.75
C LEU A 8 -36.27 10.31 -9.76
N MET A 9 -36.87 10.93 -10.78
CA MET A 9 -36.99 12.38 -10.87
C MET A 9 -37.82 12.94 -9.72
N VAL A 10 -38.94 12.28 -9.37
CA VAL A 10 -39.78 12.66 -8.23
C VAL A 10 -39.01 12.54 -6.91
N PHE A 11 -38.25 11.46 -6.72
CA PHE A 11 -37.39 11.28 -5.55
C PHE A 11 -36.36 12.41 -5.40
N TYR A 12 -35.68 12.81 -6.49
CA TYR A 12 -34.71 13.92 -6.43
C TYR A 12 -35.39 15.25 -6.10
N ASN A 13 -36.59 15.51 -6.62
CA ASN A 13 -37.36 16.71 -6.26
C ASN A 13 -37.70 16.71 -4.76
N TYR A 14 -38.07 15.56 -4.19
CA TYR A 14 -38.28 15.44 -2.75
C TYR A 14 -37.01 15.65 -1.94
N LEU A 15 -35.87 15.11 -2.39
CA LEU A 15 -34.56 15.31 -1.74
C LEU A 15 -34.17 16.79 -1.69
N TYR A 16 -34.34 17.52 -2.80
CA TYR A 16 -34.09 18.96 -2.87
C TYR A 16 -35.06 19.76 -2.01
N GLY A 17 -36.34 19.33 -1.97
CA GLY A 17 -37.33 19.90 -1.05
C GLY A 17 -36.91 19.71 0.41
N TRP A 18 -36.61 18.48 0.81
CA TRP A 18 -36.18 18.15 2.18
C TRP A 18 -34.96 18.95 2.61
N HIS A 19 -33.93 19.07 1.76
CA HIS A 19 -32.73 19.87 2.07
C HIS A 19 -33.04 21.33 2.45
N GLU A 20 -34.02 21.97 1.77
CA GLU A 20 -34.35 23.38 2.03
C GLU A 20 -35.43 23.58 3.09
N TYR A 21 -36.42 22.68 3.19
CA TYR A 21 -37.46 22.77 4.22
C TYR A 21 -36.91 22.36 5.60
N GLU A 22 -36.02 21.37 5.64
CA GLU A 22 -35.51 20.74 6.86
C GLU A 22 -33.99 20.93 7.00
N GLN A 23 -33.52 22.17 6.89
CA GLN A 23 -32.09 22.52 6.97
C GLN A 23 -31.43 22.02 8.26
N MET A 24 -32.17 21.99 9.37
CA MET A 24 -31.68 21.48 10.65
C MET A 24 -31.39 19.98 10.59
N PHE A 25 -32.33 19.16 10.09
CA PHE A 25 -32.11 17.72 9.96
C PHE A 25 -31.02 17.39 8.94
N TYR A 26 -30.93 18.16 7.85
CA TYR A 26 -29.82 18.02 6.92
C TYR A 26 -28.47 18.31 7.60
N ALA A 27 -28.37 19.40 8.39
CA ALA A 27 -27.15 19.72 9.12
C ALA A 27 -26.78 18.64 10.15
N VAL A 28 -27.76 18.08 10.86
CA VAL A 28 -27.55 16.99 11.84
C VAL A 28 -27.11 15.69 11.16
N SER A 29 -27.62 15.40 9.96
CA SER A 29 -27.21 14.21 9.20
C SER A 29 -25.73 14.25 8.79
N GLN A 30 -25.15 15.46 8.71
CA GLN A 30 -23.85 15.77 8.12
C GLN A 30 -23.60 15.11 6.75
N ALA A 31 -24.67 14.68 6.07
CA ALA A 31 -24.57 14.15 4.73
C ALA A 31 -24.20 15.28 3.77
N SER A 32 -23.27 15.02 2.85
CA SER A 32 -22.88 16.01 1.84
C SER A 32 -23.21 15.48 0.46
N PHE A 33 -23.92 16.26 -0.35
CA PHE A 33 -24.22 15.92 -1.74
C PHE A 33 -23.36 16.73 -2.71
N TYR A 34 -22.87 16.06 -3.75
CA TYR A 34 -22.18 16.69 -4.88
C TYR A 34 -22.90 16.38 -6.21
N PRO A 35 -23.16 17.38 -7.07
CA PRO A 35 -22.95 18.81 -6.85
C PRO A 35 -23.82 19.37 -5.71
N ARG A 36 -23.41 20.48 -5.11
CA ARG A 36 -24.13 21.07 -3.98
C ARG A 36 -25.56 21.41 -4.39
N LEU A 37 -26.52 21.03 -3.55
CA LEU A 37 -27.94 21.34 -3.78
C LEU A 37 -28.13 22.86 -3.80
N LYS A 38 -28.80 23.37 -4.85
CA LYS A 38 -29.08 24.81 -5.00
C LYS A 38 -30.24 25.21 -4.11
N LYS A 39 -30.16 26.39 -3.49
CA LYS A 39 -31.26 26.95 -2.71
C LYS A 39 -32.51 27.15 -3.57
N LEU A 40 -33.66 26.73 -3.06
CA LEU A 40 -34.94 26.89 -3.74
C LEU A 40 -35.41 28.35 -3.66
N ARG A 41 -36.06 28.83 -4.74
CA ARG A 41 -36.64 30.18 -4.76
C ARG A 41 -37.93 30.19 -3.93
N GLN A 42 -38.02 31.13 -2.98
CA GLN A 42 -39.25 31.37 -2.22
C GLN A 42 -40.33 31.96 -3.12
N GLY A 43 -41.59 31.58 -2.88
CA GLY A 43 -42.74 32.13 -3.59
C GLY A 43 -42.95 33.63 -3.30
N THR A 44 -43.44 34.38 -4.28
CA THR A 44 -43.72 35.82 -4.17
C THR A 44 -44.86 36.07 -3.17
N PRO A 45 -44.82 37.13 -2.32
CA PRO A 45 -45.89 37.43 -1.38
C PRO A 45 -47.17 37.80 -2.16
N GLY A 46 -48.18 36.92 -2.15
CA GLY A 46 -49.47 37.14 -2.82
C GLY A 46 -50.09 35.91 -3.49
N ASN A 47 -49.31 34.85 -3.75
CA ASN A 47 -49.82 33.59 -4.31
C ASN A 47 -49.35 32.40 -3.45
N MET A 48 -49.98 32.24 -2.28
CA MET A 48 -49.58 31.37 -1.16
C MET A 48 -49.87 29.88 -1.33
N LYS A 49 -49.96 29.33 -2.55
CA LYS A 49 -50.23 27.89 -2.70
C LYS A 49 -49.05 27.01 -2.29
N TYR A 50 -47.81 27.49 -2.44
CA TYR A 50 -46.59 26.79 -2.03
C TYR A 50 -45.52 27.77 -1.52
N ARG A 51 -44.79 27.41 -0.46
CA ARG A 51 -43.72 28.26 0.14
C ARG A 51 -42.46 28.33 -0.72
N TYR A 52 -42.16 27.26 -1.46
CA TYR A 52 -41.02 27.15 -2.37
C TYR A 52 -41.43 26.50 -3.69
N PHE A 53 -40.88 26.99 -4.81
CA PHE A 53 -40.98 26.34 -6.11
C PHE A 53 -39.81 25.34 -6.28
N ILE A 54 -40.13 24.06 -6.51
CA ILE A 54 -39.13 23.00 -6.72
C ILE A 54 -38.94 22.80 -8.24
N PRO A 55 -37.83 23.27 -8.83
CA PRO A 55 -37.51 22.94 -10.22
C PRO A 55 -37.07 21.47 -10.33
N PRO A 56 -37.11 20.87 -11.54
CA PRO A 56 -36.55 19.54 -11.77
C PRO A 56 -35.10 19.45 -11.28
N ALA A 57 -34.88 18.57 -10.31
CA ALA A 57 -33.59 18.38 -9.65
C ALA A 57 -32.65 17.48 -10.48
N PRO A 58 -31.36 17.86 -10.67
CA PRO A 58 -30.39 16.96 -11.27
C PRO A 58 -30.06 15.81 -10.30
N LYS A 59 -29.63 14.68 -10.87
CA LYS A 59 -29.17 13.52 -10.11
C LYS A 59 -27.88 13.87 -9.32
N PRO A 60 -27.78 13.56 -8.01
CA PRO A 60 -26.54 13.69 -7.26
C PRO A 60 -25.51 12.67 -7.78
N LEU A 61 -24.27 13.12 -7.94
CA LEU A 61 -23.14 12.30 -8.40
C LEU A 61 -22.51 11.52 -7.24
N PHE A 62 -22.39 12.14 -6.07
CA PHE A 62 -21.82 11.51 -4.89
C PHE A 62 -22.47 12.03 -3.61
N SER A 63 -22.55 11.16 -2.60
CA SER A 63 -23.01 11.49 -1.25
C SER A 63 -22.07 10.88 -0.22
N ARG A 64 -21.78 11.62 0.86
CA ARG A 64 -21.00 11.12 2.00
C ARG A 64 -21.92 10.88 3.19
N ILE A 65 -21.66 9.80 3.91
CA ILE A 65 -22.33 9.46 5.15
C ILE A 65 -21.25 9.38 6.24
N PRO A 66 -21.30 10.22 7.28
CA PRO A 66 -20.31 10.21 8.35
C PRO A 66 -20.48 8.98 9.24
N PHE A 67 -19.37 8.36 9.62
CA PHE A 67 -19.31 7.36 10.68
C PHE A 67 -18.15 7.69 11.62
N TYR A 68 -18.33 7.39 12.90
CA TYR A 68 -17.28 7.52 13.91
C TYR A 68 -16.82 6.13 14.34
N LEU A 69 -15.50 5.97 14.41
CA LEU A 69 -14.85 4.75 14.86
C LEU A 69 -14.33 4.96 16.29
N SER A 70 -14.46 3.94 17.13
CA SER A 70 -13.99 3.96 18.52
C SER A 70 -13.18 2.70 18.83
N GLY A 71 -12.29 2.78 19.83
CA GLY A 71 -11.51 1.63 20.29
C GLY A 71 -10.38 1.18 19.35
N LEU A 72 -9.91 2.04 18.45
CA LEU A 72 -8.78 1.76 17.57
C LEU A 72 -7.45 2.13 18.25
N HIS A 73 -6.84 1.16 18.95
CA HIS A 73 -5.56 1.36 19.64
C HIS A 73 -4.38 0.68 18.93
N ASP A 74 -4.62 -0.46 18.29
CA ASP A 74 -3.57 -1.30 17.72
C ASP A 74 -3.67 -1.40 16.19
N THR A 75 -2.51 -1.46 15.52
CA THR A 75 -2.39 -1.70 14.07
C THR A 75 -3.21 -2.90 13.58
N PRO A 76 -3.14 -4.11 14.19
CA PRO A 76 -3.95 -5.24 13.76
C PRO A 76 -5.45 -4.97 13.81
N THR A 77 -5.93 -4.29 14.87
CA THR A 77 -7.35 -3.91 15.00
C THR A 77 -7.78 -2.95 13.90
N ILE A 78 -6.92 -1.98 13.55
CA ILE A 78 -7.17 -1.05 12.45
C ILE A 78 -7.21 -1.81 11.11
N MET A 79 -6.27 -2.72 10.88
CA MET A 79 -6.23 -3.54 9.65
C MET A 79 -7.47 -4.41 9.52
N GLN A 80 -7.93 -5.05 10.60
CA GLN A 80 -9.15 -5.84 10.61
C GLN A 80 -10.39 -4.97 10.31
N MET A 81 -10.49 -3.80 10.94
CA MET A 81 -11.58 -2.84 10.67
C MET A 81 -11.61 -2.41 9.20
N ILE A 82 -10.46 -2.13 8.60
CA ILE A 82 -10.37 -1.76 7.17
C ILE A 82 -10.86 -2.93 6.30
N HIS A 83 -10.40 -4.14 6.58
CA HIS A 83 -10.80 -5.34 5.85
C HIS A 83 -12.33 -5.57 5.94
N ASP A 84 -12.91 -5.47 7.13
CA ASP A 84 -14.34 -5.69 7.33
C ASP A 84 -15.17 -4.64 6.59
N ILE A 85 -14.81 -3.36 6.69
CA ILE A 85 -15.53 -2.27 5.98
C ILE A 85 -15.37 -2.42 4.46
N ARG A 86 -14.19 -2.79 3.96
CA ARG A 86 -13.97 -3.09 2.53
C ARG A 86 -14.85 -4.24 2.06
N SER A 87 -14.95 -5.33 2.83
CA SER A 87 -15.79 -6.47 2.48
C SER A 87 -17.28 -6.11 2.35
N ILE A 88 -17.78 -5.27 3.25
CA ILE A 88 -19.15 -4.75 3.21
C ILE A 88 -19.34 -3.84 1.99
N SER A 89 -18.39 -2.93 1.76
CA SER A 89 -18.39 -2.01 0.63
C SER A 89 -18.42 -2.76 -0.71
N GLU A 90 -17.61 -3.79 -0.86
CA GLU A 90 -17.55 -4.63 -2.05
C GLU A 90 -18.85 -5.40 -2.27
N ASN A 91 -19.46 -5.93 -1.20
CA ASN A 91 -20.74 -6.65 -1.29
C ASN A 91 -21.85 -5.74 -1.86
N TYR A 92 -21.99 -4.52 -1.34
CA TYR A 92 -22.96 -3.55 -1.86
C TYR A 92 -22.59 -3.04 -3.27
N THR A 93 -21.31 -2.94 -3.58
CA THR A 93 -20.84 -2.61 -4.93
C THR A 93 -21.27 -3.67 -5.94
N ARG A 94 -21.20 -4.95 -5.59
CA ARG A 94 -21.70 -6.06 -6.42
C ARG A 94 -23.22 -6.01 -6.63
N MET A 95 -23.97 -5.48 -5.67
CA MET A 95 -25.42 -5.26 -5.79
C MET A 95 -25.78 -4.03 -6.67
N GLY A 96 -24.78 -3.31 -7.20
CA GLY A 96 -24.97 -2.15 -8.08
C GLY A 96 -24.89 -0.80 -7.37
N LEU A 97 -24.58 -0.75 -6.07
CA LEU A 97 -24.35 0.48 -5.32
C LEU A 97 -22.85 0.74 -5.17
N VAL A 98 -22.27 1.48 -6.12
CA VAL A 98 -20.85 1.87 -6.07
C VAL A 98 -20.62 2.74 -4.82
N ASN A 99 -19.76 2.25 -3.92
CA ASN A 99 -19.42 2.94 -2.68
C ASN A 99 -17.94 2.71 -2.35
N HIS A 100 -17.34 3.60 -1.57
CA HIS A 100 -15.97 3.46 -1.08
C HIS A 100 -15.84 4.12 0.30
N PRO A 101 -15.13 3.49 1.25
CA PRO A 101 -14.81 4.13 2.52
C PRO A 101 -13.71 5.18 2.33
N GLU A 102 -13.82 6.29 3.06
CA GLU A 102 -12.85 7.40 3.09
C GLU A 102 -12.54 7.73 4.55
N GLY A 103 -11.27 7.98 4.87
CA GLY A 103 -10.87 8.40 6.21
C GLY A 103 -9.39 8.19 6.49
N VAL A 104 -8.90 8.80 7.57
CA VAL A 104 -7.50 8.71 8.02
C VAL A 104 -7.02 7.25 8.14
N PRO A 105 -7.79 6.30 8.73
CA PRO A 105 -7.35 4.91 8.80
C PRO A 105 -7.12 4.28 7.42
N PHE A 106 -8.02 4.53 6.47
CA PHE A 106 -7.89 4.01 5.10
C PHE A 106 -6.68 4.61 4.38
N THR A 107 -6.43 5.91 4.52
CA THR A 107 -5.29 6.55 3.84
C THR A 107 -3.93 6.07 4.35
N PHE A 108 -3.78 5.84 5.66
CA PHE A 108 -2.47 5.53 6.26
C PHE A 108 -2.23 4.05 6.57
N TRP A 109 -3.27 3.28 6.93
CA TRP A 109 -3.11 1.88 7.35
C TRP A 109 -3.36 0.87 6.24
N GLU A 110 -3.97 1.26 5.12
CA GLU A 110 -4.26 0.35 4.01
C GLU A 110 -2.99 -0.27 3.41
N GLN A 111 -1.86 0.44 3.42
CA GLN A 111 -0.56 -0.09 2.98
C GLN A 111 -0.07 -1.30 3.80
N TYR A 112 -0.50 -1.45 5.05
CA TYR A 112 -0.07 -2.56 5.90
C TYR A 112 -0.78 -3.87 5.55
N LEU A 113 -1.96 -3.82 4.92
CA LEU A 113 -2.74 -5.02 4.57
C LEU A 113 -1.98 -6.00 3.67
N HIS A 114 -1.18 -5.46 2.75
CA HIS A 114 -0.49 -6.26 1.73
C HIS A 114 1.03 -6.23 1.92
N LEU A 115 1.52 -5.64 3.02
CA LEU A 115 2.95 -5.40 3.24
C LEU A 115 3.77 -6.70 3.23
N GLU A 116 3.34 -7.70 4.01
CA GLU A 116 4.04 -8.98 4.12
C GLU A 116 4.08 -9.71 2.77
N TYR A 117 2.95 -9.71 2.05
CA TYR A 117 2.86 -10.31 0.73
C TYR A 117 3.81 -9.64 -0.27
N TYR A 118 3.77 -8.30 -0.37
CA TYR A 118 4.65 -7.57 -1.27
C TYR A 118 6.12 -7.70 -0.90
N LEU A 119 6.45 -7.81 0.39
CA LEU A 119 7.83 -8.03 0.83
C LEU A 119 8.36 -9.37 0.33
N VAL A 120 7.62 -10.47 0.56
CA VAL A 120 8.01 -11.82 0.12
C VAL A 120 8.13 -11.88 -1.41
N VAL A 121 7.15 -11.31 -2.12
CA VAL A 121 7.18 -11.26 -3.60
C VAL A 121 8.38 -10.44 -4.09
N SER A 122 8.68 -9.31 -3.46
CA SER A 122 9.82 -8.47 -3.84
C SER A 122 11.15 -9.18 -3.62
N ILE A 123 11.33 -9.85 -2.47
CA ILE A 123 12.54 -10.64 -2.18
C ILE A 123 12.68 -11.77 -3.20
N ALA A 124 11.59 -12.46 -3.56
CA ALA A 124 11.62 -13.54 -4.55
C ALA A 124 12.00 -13.02 -5.95
N ILE A 125 11.41 -11.91 -6.40
CA ILE A 125 11.72 -11.29 -7.69
C ILE A 125 13.18 -10.84 -7.75
N ILE A 126 13.67 -10.18 -6.70
CA ILE A 126 15.05 -9.69 -6.64
C ILE A 126 16.03 -10.86 -6.59
N SER A 127 15.75 -11.89 -5.79
CA SER A 127 16.56 -13.11 -5.73
C SER A 127 16.65 -13.79 -7.10
N LEU A 128 15.53 -13.92 -7.82
CA LEU A 128 15.52 -14.46 -9.18
C LEU A 128 16.30 -13.58 -10.16
N SER A 129 16.14 -12.25 -10.07
CA SER A 129 16.88 -11.28 -10.89
C SER A 129 18.39 -11.41 -10.68
N VAL A 130 18.83 -11.45 -9.42
CA VAL A 130 20.23 -11.65 -9.02
C VAL A 130 20.76 -12.98 -9.58
N PHE A 131 20.01 -14.07 -9.43
CA PHE A 131 20.40 -15.37 -9.98
C PHE A 131 20.60 -15.31 -11.50
N CYS A 132 19.67 -14.71 -12.24
CA CYS A 132 19.75 -14.55 -13.69
C CYS A 132 20.95 -13.70 -14.11
N VAL A 133 21.15 -12.54 -13.47
CA VAL A 133 22.25 -11.61 -13.79
C VAL A 133 23.61 -12.24 -13.49
N ILE A 134 23.78 -12.87 -12.32
CA ILE A 134 25.05 -13.52 -11.95
C ILE A 134 25.32 -14.71 -12.86
N THR A 135 24.31 -15.52 -13.19
CA THR A 135 24.46 -16.63 -14.14
C THR A 135 24.94 -16.13 -15.50
N LEU A 136 24.41 -15.00 -15.98
CA LEU A 136 24.80 -14.41 -17.26
C LEU A 136 26.21 -13.83 -17.23
N ILE A 137 26.63 -13.19 -16.14
CA ILE A 137 27.97 -12.60 -16.02
C ILE A 137 29.05 -13.69 -15.86
N ILE A 138 28.80 -14.67 -15.01
CA ILE A 138 29.78 -15.70 -14.65
C ILE A 138 29.74 -16.89 -15.63
N PHE A 139 28.66 -17.06 -16.40
CA PHE A 139 28.38 -18.24 -17.23
C PHE A 139 28.41 -19.56 -16.44
N ASN A 140 28.13 -19.51 -15.13
CA ASN A 140 28.09 -20.68 -14.25
C ASN A 140 26.87 -20.65 -13.32
N PRO A 141 25.79 -21.42 -13.62
CA PRO A 141 24.56 -21.40 -12.83
C PRO A 141 24.74 -22.02 -11.43
N TRP A 142 25.70 -22.94 -11.24
CA TRP A 142 25.99 -23.52 -9.92
C TRP A 142 26.56 -22.48 -8.97
N ALA A 143 27.52 -21.67 -9.44
CA ALA A 143 28.08 -20.59 -8.64
C ALA A 143 27.03 -19.51 -8.32
N ALA A 144 26.20 -19.15 -9.29
CA ALA A 144 25.10 -18.20 -9.09
C ALA A 144 24.07 -18.69 -8.06
N GLY A 145 23.77 -19.99 -8.06
CA GLY A 145 22.89 -20.61 -7.07
C GLY A 145 23.44 -20.51 -5.64
N ILE A 146 24.74 -20.75 -5.46
CA ILE A 146 25.41 -20.61 -4.14
C ILE A 146 25.36 -19.16 -3.67
N VAL A 147 25.69 -18.19 -4.52
CA VAL A 147 25.63 -16.76 -4.17
C VAL A 147 24.21 -16.37 -3.74
N THR A 148 23.21 -16.77 -4.52
CA THR A 148 21.80 -16.45 -4.24
C THR A 148 21.35 -17.05 -2.91
N LEU A 149 21.77 -18.29 -2.60
CA LEU A 149 21.46 -18.93 -1.33
C LEU A 149 22.09 -18.19 -0.14
N VAL A 150 23.35 -17.77 -0.25
CA VAL A 150 24.04 -17.01 0.82
C VAL A 150 23.38 -15.65 1.04
N VAL A 151 23.00 -14.94 -0.03
CA VAL A 151 22.30 -13.67 0.11
C VAL A 151 20.92 -13.85 0.76
N LEU A 152 20.19 -14.93 0.41
CA LEU A 152 18.93 -15.26 1.07
C LEU A 152 19.10 -15.63 2.54
N SER A 153 20.16 -16.34 2.92
CA SER A 153 20.40 -16.62 4.35
C SER A 153 20.72 -15.34 5.12
N MET A 154 21.52 -14.44 4.56
CA MET A 154 21.82 -13.13 5.17
C MET A 154 20.56 -12.28 5.37
N THR A 155 19.60 -12.33 4.44
CA THR A 155 18.35 -11.56 4.57
C THR A 155 17.43 -12.14 5.63
N VAL A 156 17.37 -13.47 5.77
CA VAL A 156 16.67 -14.14 6.87
C VAL A 156 17.32 -13.82 8.21
N GLU A 157 18.64 -13.81 8.30
CA GLU A 157 19.38 -13.43 9.51
C GLU A 157 19.09 -11.98 9.91
N LEU A 158 19.10 -11.04 8.95
CA LEU A 158 18.78 -9.64 9.21
C LEU A 158 17.32 -9.46 9.65
N ALA A 159 16.38 -10.13 8.99
CA ALA A 159 14.97 -10.11 9.38
C ALA A 159 14.75 -10.71 10.79
N GLY A 160 15.46 -11.79 11.10
CA GLY A 160 15.45 -12.41 12.43
C GLY A 160 16.00 -11.46 13.50
N PHE A 161 17.12 -10.79 13.21
CA PHE A 161 17.70 -9.79 14.11
C PHE A 161 16.76 -8.61 14.35
N MET A 162 16.08 -8.11 13.31
CA MET A 162 15.07 -7.06 13.45
C MET A 162 13.93 -7.49 14.38
N GLY A 163 13.50 -8.76 14.30
CA GLY A 163 12.51 -9.34 15.21
C GLY A 163 12.99 -9.37 16.66
N LEU A 164 14.24 -9.80 16.89
CA LEU A 164 14.86 -9.83 18.23
C LEU A 164 15.09 -8.43 18.81
N ALA A 165 15.40 -7.45 17.96
CA ALA A 165 15.57 -6.05 18.33
C ALA A 165 14.24 -5.30 18.53
N HIS A 166 13.10 -5.99 18.47
CA HIS A 166 11.75 -5.42 18.58
C HIS A 166 11.44 -4.31 17.56
N VAL A 167 12.05 -4.36 16.37
CA VAL A 167 11.75 -3.44 15.28
C VAL A 167 10.48 -3.90 14.57
N LYS A 168 9.43 -3.07 14.62
CA LYS A 168 8.14 -3.37 13.96
C LYS A 168 8.28 -3.35 12.43
N LEU A 169 7.60 -4.27 11.75
CA LEU A 169 7.54 -4.31 10.31
C LEU A 169 6.68 -3.15 9.77
N ASN A 170 7.31 -2.25 9.03
CA ASN A 170 6.72 -1.07 8.39
C ASN A 170 7.24 -1.02 6.93
N PRO A 171 6.53 -0.43 5.96
CA PRO A 171 7.05 -0.16 4.62
C PRO A 171 8.52 0.31 4.56
N ILE A 172 8.94 1.19 5.47
CA ILE A 172 10.34 1.65 5.51
C ILE A 172 11.30 0.50 5.86
N SER A 173 10.97 -0.31 6.86
CA SER A 173 11.80 -1.44 7.28
C SER A 173 11.80 -2.58 6.25
N ALA A 174 10.70 -2.74 5.51
CA ALA A 174 10.61 -3.66 4.38
C ALA A 174 11.56 -3.24 3.25
N VAL A 175 11.62 -1.95 2.93
CA VAL A 175 12.58 -1.41 1.94
C VAL A 175 14.02 -1.60 2.41
N THR A 176 14.33 -1.40 3.70
CA THR A 176 15.70 -1.65 4.20
C THR A 176 16.12 -3.11 4.05
N LEU A 177 15.20 -4.06 4.23
CA LEU A 177 15.47 -5.48 4.03
C LEU A 177 15.75 -5.78 2.54
N ILE A 178 15.01 -5.16 1.64
CA ILE A 178 15.22 -5.26 0.19
C ILE A 178 16.59 -4.67 -0.20
N THR A 179 16.94 -3.49 0.33
CA THR A 179 18.25 -2.86 0.07
C THR A 179 19.39 -3.72 0.60
N ALA A 180 19.21 -4.40 1.73
CA ALA A 180 20.21 -5.32 2.28
C ALA A 180 20.49 -6.51 1.35
N VAL A 181 19.51 -7.00 0.59
CA VAL A 181 19.73 -8.00 -0.49
C VAL A 181 20.75 -7.45 -1.49
N GLY A 182 20.55 -6.23 -1.98
CA GLY A 182 21.41 -5.61 -3.00
C GLY A 182 22.85 -5.41 -2.51
N ILE A 183 23.01 -4.90 -1.29
CA ILE A 183 24.33 -4.71 -0.66
C ILE A 183 25.01 -6.07 -0.42
N GLY A 184 24.26 -7.10 0.01
CA GLY A 184 24.80 -8.45 0.21
C GLY A 184 25.31 -9.10 -1.08
N VAL A 185 24.66 -8.83 -2.22
CA VAL A 185 25.08 -9.33 -3.54
C VAL A 185 26.43 -8.76 -3.95
N GLU A 186 26.69 -7.48 -3.68
CA GLU A 186 27.95 -6.82 -4.04
C GLU A 186 29.14 -7.58 -3.42
N PHE A 187 29.12 -7.79 -2.10
CA PHE A 187 30.21 -8.47 -1.41
C PHE A 187 30.36 -9.94 -1.83
N THR A 188 29.26 -10.67 -1.93
CA THR A 188 29.29 -12.11 -2.22
C THR A 188 29.68 -12.41 -3.67
N ALA A 189 29.21 -11.60 -4.63
CA ALA A 189 29.54 -11.77 -6.04
C ALA A 189 31.03 -11.52 -6.32
N HIS A 190 31.63 -10.49 -5.71
CA HIS A 190 33.06 -10.22 -5.90
C HIS A 190 33.95 -11.34 -5.34
N VAL A 191 33.61 -11.89 -4.17
CA VAL A 191 34.34 -13.02 -3.58
C VAL A 191 34.24 -14.26 -4.47
N VAL A 192 33.03 -14.61 -4.94
CA VAL A 192 32.85 -15.78 -5.81
C VAL A 192 33.53 -15.59 -7.16
N LEU A 193 33.48 -14.39 -7.74
CA LEU A 193 34.19 -14.10 -8.99
C LEU A 193 35.71 -14.26 -8.82
N ALA A 194 36.29 -13.71 -7.75
CA ALA A 194 37.71 -13.87 -7.46
C ALA A 194 38.08 -15.35 -7.27
N PHE A 195 37.28 -16.12 -6.53
CA PHE A 195 37.50 -17.56 -6.39
C PHE A 195 37.43 -18.29 -7.74
N LEU A 196 36.53 -17.87 -8.63
CA LEU A 196 36.38 -18.46 -9.96
C LEU A 196 37.53 -18.13 -10.92
N THR A 197 38.15 -16.95 -10.78
CA THR A 197 39.27 -16.52 -11.62
C THR A 197 40.64 -16.95 -11.10
N SER A 198 40.77 -17.28 -9.81
CA SER A 198 42.01 -17.83 -9.26
C SER A 198 42.33 -19.21 -9.85
N LEU A 199 43.62 -19.45 -10.10
CA LEU A 199 44.16 -20.73 -10.60
C LEU A 199 44.62 -21.61 -9.43
N GLY A 200 44.64 -22.92 -9.65
CA GLY A 200 45.15 -23.90 -8.68
C GLY A 200 44.07 -24.81 -8.08
N THR A 201 44.44 -25.50 -7.01
CA THR A 201 43.57 -26.37 -6.22
C THR A 201 42.54 -25.56 -5.43
N ARG A 202 41.52 -26.20 -4.85
CA ARG A 202 40.46 -25.50 -4.08
C ARG A 202 41.02 -24.66 -2.92
N HIS A 203 42.07 -25.14 -2.25
CA HIS A 203 42.71 -24.41 -1.16
C HIS A 203 43.51 -23.21 -1.67
N GLU A 204 44.32 -23.39 -2.71
CA GLU A 204 45.09 -22.30 -3.31
C GLU A 204 44.17 -21.19 -3.86
N ARG A 205 43.05 -21.59 -4.50
CA ARG A 205 42.04 -20.64 -4.98
C ARG A 205 41.36 -19.86 -3.87
N MET A 206 41.06 -20.50 -2.75
CA MET A 206 40.48 -19.83 -1.57
C MET A 206 41.49 -18.86 -0.95
N GLU A 207 42.74 -19.29 -0.81
CA GLU A 207 43.81 -18.47 -0.26
C GLU A 207 44.05 -17.22 -1.13
N GLU A 208 44.17 -17.40 -2.44
CA GLU A 208 44.38 -16.31 -3.39
C GLU A 208 43.17 -15.37 -3.44
N CYS A 209 41.95 -15.91 -3.46
CA CYS A 209 40.72 -15.14 -3.40
C CYS A 209 40.68 -14.24 -2.16
N LEU A 210 40.97 -14.78 -0.98
CA LEU A 210 40.96 -14.02 0.27
C LEU A 210 42.06 -12.94 0.27
N LYS A 211 43.26 -13.24 -0.24
CA LYS A 211 44.34 -12.23 -0.34
C LYS A 211 43.92 -11.01 -1.15
N HIS A 212 43.19 -11.20 -2.25
CA HIS A 212 42.75 -10.10 -3.11
C HIS A 212 41.47 -9.41 -2.62
N MET A 213 40.52 -10.17 -2.06
CA MET A 213 39.18 -9.66 -1.74
C MET A 213 39.01 -9.18 -0.31
N PHE A 214 39.88 -9.57 0.64
CA PHE A 214 39.70 -9.22 2.05
C PHE A 214 39.73 -7.70 2.30
N VAL A 215 40.74 -7.00 1.79
CA VAL A 215 40.89 -5.55 2.03
C VAL A 215 39.76 -4.74 1.38
N PRO A 216 39.39 -4.96 0.10
CA PRO A 216 38.27 -4.24 -0.51
C PRO A 216 36.93 -4.47 0.21
N VAL A 217 36.63 -5.70 0.63
CA VAL A 217 35.36 -6.01 1.31
C VAL A 217 35.28 -5.34 2.68
N ILE A 218 36.36 -5.37 3.46
CA ILE A 218 36.39 -4.71 4.77
C ILE A 218 36.27 -3.19 4.63
N HIS A 219 37.00 -2.58 3.69
CA HIS A 219 36.87 -1.14 3.44
C HIS A 219 35.46 -0.76 2.95
N GLY A 220 34.86 -1.57 2.08
CA GLY A 220 33.48 -1.38 1.64
C GLY A 220 32.49 -1.41 2.80
N GLY A 221 32.54 -2.47 3.63
CA GLY A 221 31.67 -2.61 4.80
C GLY A 221 31.85 -1.49 5.83
N MET A 222 33.10 -1.09 6.12
CA MET A 222 33.39 0.02 7.03
C MET A 222 32.88 1.35 6.48
N SER A 223 32.99 1.58 5.17
CA SER A 223 32.45 2.78 4.53
C SER A 223 30.93 2.85 4.64
N THR A 224 30.21 1.74 4.41
CA THR A 224 28.75 1.72 4.56
C THR A 224 28.33 1.96 6.01
N LEU A 225 29.06 1.39 6.98
CA LEU A 225 28.82 1.60 8.40
C LEU A 225 29.04 3.07 8.80
N LEU A 226 30.14 3.69 8.38
CA LEU A 226 30.46 5.10 8.67
C LEU A 226 29.48 6.08 8.01
N VAL A 227 28.81 5.69 6.93
CA VAL A 227 27.77 6.51 6.30
C VAL A 227 26.48 6.53 7.14
N ILE A 228 26.21 5.46 7.90
CA ILE A 228 24.99 5.31 8.69
C ILE A 228 25.14 5.97 10.08
N ILE A 229 26.35 5.94 10.66
CA ILE A 229 26.68 6.58 11.94
C ILE A 229 26.88 8.09 11.76
#